data_AF-A0ABD0RHN8-F1
#
_entry.id   AF-A0ABD0RHN8-F1
#
_cell.length_a   1.000
_cell.length_b   1.000
_cell.length_c   1.000
_cell.angle_alpha   90.00
_cell.angle_beta   90.00
_cell.angle_gamma   90.00
#
_symmetry.space_group_name_H-M   'P 1'
#
loop_
_entity.id
_entity.type
_entity.pdbx_description
1 polymer ?
#
loop_
_entity_poly.entity_id
_entity_poly.type
_entity_poly.pdbx_seq_one_letter_code
_entity_poly.pdbx_strand_id
1 'polypeptide(L)' 'VPQPDIVWYKDAVPISPVKTPRYRVLVGGSLQINGLLPDDTGMFQCFARNLAGEIQTNTYLAVT' A
#
# COMPACT_ATOMS: atom_id res chain seq x y z
N VAL A 1 18.88 11.91 -6.13
CA VAL A 1 17.65 12.34 -5.43
C VAL A 1 17.39 11.34 -4.31
N PRO A 2 16.96 11.75 -3.09
CA PRO A 2 16.80 10.80 -1.98
C PRO A 2 15.85 9.65 -2.33
N GLN A 3 16.11 8.47 -1.77
CA GLN A 3 15.18 7.34 -1.90
C GLN A 3 13.80 7.75 -1.38
N PRO A 4 12.71 7.48 -2.11
CA PRO A 4 11.38 7.87 -1.67
C PRO A 4 10.87 6.97 -0.54
N ASP A 5 10.13 7.58 0.37
CA ASP A 5 9.30 6.87 1.34
C ASP A 5 8.07 6.33 0.62
N ILE A 6 7.73 5.07 0.92
CA ILE A 6 6.59 4.38 0.31
C ILE A 6 5.46 4.26 1.34
N VAL A 7 4.28 4.77 0.99
CA VAL A 7 3.07 4.68 1.82
C VAL A 7 1.95 4.05 1.01
N TRP A 8 1.27 3.09 1.61
CA TRP A 8 0.13 2.42 0.99
C TRP A 8 -1.18 2.82 1.66
N TYR A 9 -2.23 2.88 0.85
CA TYR A 9 -3.60 3.14 1.26
C TYR A 9 -4.52 2.04 0.72
N LYS A 10 -5.55 1.70 1.51
CA LYS A 10 -6.72 0.94 1.07
C LYS A 10 -7.93 1.86 1.18
N ASP A 11 -8.65 2.07 0.08
CA ASP A 11 -9.84 2.90 0.02
C ASP A 11 -9.63 4.30 0.64
N ALA A 12 -8.52 4.95 0.26
CA ALA A 12 -8.05 6.23 0.80
C ALA A 12 -7.71 6.26 2.31
N VAL A 13 -7.68 5.10 2.98
CA VAL A 13 -7.24 4.96 4.39
C VAL A 13 -5.81 4.43 4.43
N PRO A 14 -4.87 5.08 5.13
CA PRO A 14 -3.48 4.63 5.20
C PRO A 14 -3.39 3.26 5.88
N ILE A 15 -2.65 2.35 5.27
CA ILE A 15 -2.37 1.03 5.84
C ILE A 15 -1.41 1.20 7.01
N SER A 16 -1.83 0.76 8.19
CA SER A 16 -0.98 0.73 9.37
C SER A 16 -0.51 -0.71 9.62
N PRO A 17 0.80 -1.00 9.52
CA PRO A 17 1.34 -2.33 9.79
C PRO A 17 1.01 -2.85 11.19
N VAL A 18 0.85 -1.95 12.17
CA VAL A 18 0.49 -2.29 13.56
C VAL A 18 -0.97 -2.75 13.67
N LYS A 19 -1.89 -2.11 12.95
CA LYS A 19 -3.32 -2.45 12.97
C LYS A 19 -3.68 -3.61 12.02
N THR A 20 -2.87 -3.83 10.99
CA THR A 20 -3.14 -4.79 9.91
C THR A 20 -1.92 -5.70 9.67
N PRO A 21 -1.61 -6.64 10.58
CA PRO A 21 -0.38 -7.45 10.52
C PRO A 21 -0.29 -8.39 9.30
N ARG A 22 -1.42 -8.64 8.61
CA ARG A 22 -1.49 -9.36 7.33
C ARG A 22 -0.90 -8.56 6.18
N TYR A 23 -0.89 -7.23 6.28
CA TYR A 23 -0.43 -6.30 5.26
C TYR A 23 1.02 -5.92 5.59
N ARG A 24 1.94 -6.30 4.70
CA ARG A 24 3.37 -6.08 4.88
C ARG A 24 3.93 -5.30 3.69
N VAL A 25 4.56 -4.17 3.97
CA VAL A 25 5.37 -3.47 2.97
C VAL A 25 6.73 -4.16 2.93
N LEU A 26 7.08 -4.74 1.79
CA LEU A 26 8.34 -5.46 1.58
C LEU A 26 9.50 -4.49 1.34
N VAL A 27 10.73 -5.01 1.44
CA VAL A 27 11.93 -4.30 0.95
C VAL A 27 11.73 -4.03 -0.55
N GLY A 28 11.77 -2.76 -0.94
CA GLY A 28 11.45 -2.31 -2.30
C GLY A 28 10.07 -1.64 -2.45
N GLY A 29 9.23 -1.65 -1.41
CA GLY A 29 8.00 -0.85 -1.35
C GLY A 29 6.74 -1.56 -1.82
N SER A 30 6.81 -2.81 -2.31
CA SER A 30 5.62 -3.58 -2.67
C SER A 30 4.79 -3.96 -1.45
N LEU A 31 3.46 -3.94 -1.58
CA LEU A 31 2.54 -4.44 -0.56
C LEU A 31 2.28 -5.93 -0.76
N GLN A 32 2.51 -6.72 0.28
CA GLN A 32 2.11 -8.14 0.37
C GLN A 32 0.92 -8.26 1.34
N ILE A 33 -0.12 -8.96 0.91
CA ILE A 33 -1.30 -9.26 1.72
C ILE A 33 -1.35 -10.78 1.95
N ASN A 34 -1.20 -11.22 3.20
CA ASN A 34 -1.23 -12.64 3.57
C ASN A 34 -2.64 -13.05 4.03
N GLY A 35 -3.17 -14.15 3.48
CA GLY A 35 -4.50 -14.66 3.81
C GLY A 35 -5.60 -13.67 3.43
N LEU A 36 -5.91 -13.60 2.13
CA LEU A 36 -6.95 -12.70 1.59
C LEU A 36 -8.32 -12.99 2.23
N LEU A 37 -9.02 -11.92 2.57
CA LEU A 37 -10.40 -11.92 3.06
C LEU A 37 -11.29 -11.12 2.09
N PRO A 38 -12.61 -11.37 2.02
CA PRO A 38 -13.52 -10.59 1.17
C PRO A 38 -13.42 -9.07 1.39
N ASP A 39 -13.24 -8.64 2.64
CA ASP A 39 -13.06 -7.23 3.03
C ASP A 39 -11.76 -6.59 2.50
N ASP A 40 -10.81 -7.40 2.03
CA ASP A 40 -9.62 -6.89 1.36
C ASP A 40 -9.94 -6.36 -0.04
N THR A 41 -11.11 -6.70 -0.62
CA THR A 41 -11.59 -6.10 -1.88
C THR A 41 -11.64 -4.57 -1.76
N GLY A 42 -11.13 -3.87 -2.77
CA GLY A 42 -11.09 -2.41 -2.76
C GLY A 42 -9.96 -1.83 -3.59
N MET A 43 -9.82 -0.50 -3.51
CA MET A 43 -8.79 0.25 -4.20
C MET A 43 -7.53 0.32 -3.34
N PHE A 44 -6.40 -0.15 -3.86
CA PHE A 44 -5.09 0.00 -3.24
C PHE A 44 -4.30 1.08 -3.96
N GLN A 45 -3.68 1.97 -3.21
CA GLN A 45 -2.93 3.11 -3.74
C GLN A 45 -1.55 3.16 -3.10
N CYS A 46 -0.53 3.37 -3.91
CA CYS A 46 0.87 3.48 -3.50
C CYS A 46 1.36 4.90 -3.82
N PHE A 47 1.93 5.55 -2.80
CA PHE A 47 2.57 6.86 -2.92
C PHE A 47 4.08 6.71 -2.68
N ALA A 48 4.87 7.29 -3.56
CA ALA A 48 6.33 7.38 -3.43
C ALA A 48 6.72 8.85 -3.32
N ARG A 49 7.26 9.27 -2.17
CA ARG A 49 7.54 10.68 -1.86
C ARG A 49 8.98 10.90 -1.40
N ASN A 50 9.62 11.95 -1.91
CA ASN A 50 10.87 12.49 -1.36
C ASN A 50 10.84 14.03 -1.41
N LEU A 51 11.96 14.68 -1.09
CA LEU A 51 12.08 16.15 -1.12
C LEU A 51 11.91 16.77 -2.52
N ALA A 52 12.03 15.99 -3.60
CA ALA A 52 11.87 16.48 -4.96
C ALA A 52 10.41 16.39 -5.47
N GLY A 53 9.55 15.62 -4.80
CA GLY A 53 8.16 15.50 -5.18
C GLY A 53 7.52 14.18 -4.76
N GLU A 54 6.38 13.89 -5.37
CA GLU A 54 5.54 12.73 -5.09
C GLU A 54 4.96 12.19 -6.39
N ILE A 55 4.88 10.86 -6.50
CA ILE A 55 4.13 10.16 -7.55
C ILE A 55 3.23 9.09 -6.91
N GLN A 56 2.17 8.71 -7.63
CA GLN A 56 1.22 7.71 -7.16
C GLN A 56 0.85 6.70 -8.24
N THR A 57 0.46 5.50 -7.82
CA THR A 57 -0.17 4.48 -8.66
C THR A 57 -1.27 3.76 -7.88
N ASN A 58 -2.23 3.13 -8.56
CA ASN A 58 -3.35 2.45 -7.94
C ASN A 58 -3.75 1.17 -8.67
N THR A 59 -4.46 0.29 -7.97
CA THR A 59 -5.05 -0.93 -8.52
C THR A 59 -6.29 -1.32 -7.74
N TYR A 60 -7.24 -1.97 -8.41
CA TYR A 60 -8.42 -2.55 -7.77
C TYR A 60 -8.19 -4.04 -7.51
N LEU A 61 -8.25 -4.45 -6.25
CA LEU A 61 -8.18 -5.84 -5.84
C LEU A 61 -9.60 -6.39 -5.69
N ALA A 62 -9.88 -7.50 -6.37
CA ALA A 62 -11.10 -8.29 -6.20
C ALA A 62 -10.74 -9.65 -5.61
N VAL A 63 -11.33 -10.00 -4.46
CA VAL A 63 -11.18 -11.32 -3.82
C VAL A 63 -12.42 -12.15 -4.17
N THR A 64 -12.21 -13.32 -4.78
CA THR A 64 -13.26 -14.23 -5.27
C THR A 64 -13.17 -15.60 -4.62
#